data_AF-A0A8T5HT89-F1
#
_entry.id   AF-A0A8T5HT89-F1
#
_cell.length_a   1.000
_cell.length_b   1.000
_cell.length_c   1.000
_cell.angle_alpha   90.00
_cell.angle_beta   90.00
_cell.angle_gamma   90.00
#
_symmetry.space_group_name_H-M   'P 1'
#
loop_
_entity.id
_entity.type
_entity.pdbx_description
1 polymer ?
#
loop_
_entity_poly.entity_id
_entity_poly.type
_entity_poly.pdbx_seq_one_letter_code
_entity_poly.pdbx_strand_id
1 'polypeptide(L)' 'MSKERISELQEMLFNLERKIKPLEWDSSRNQINEFKKKTLEALRAEHSTFSEELTGLENSE' A
#
# COMPACT_ATOMS: atom_id res chain seq x y z
N MET A 1 22.14 0.08 6.75
CA MET A 1 20.98 0.95 7.07
C MET A 1 20.09 1.20 5.84
N SER A 2 20.56 1.72 4.70
CA SER A 2 19.67 2.01 3.54
C SER A 2 19.02 0.76 2.92
N LYS A 3 19.82 -0.26 2.57
CA LYS A 3 19.34 -1.45 1.83
C LYS A 3 18.36 -2.34 2.59
N GLU A 4 18.56 -2.51 3.89
CA GLU A 4 17.65 -3.31 4.73
C GLU A 4 16.29 -2.63 4.85
N ARG A 5 16.28 -1.31 5.07
CA ARG A 5 15.03 -0.53 5.16
C ARG A 5 14.27 -0.49 3.82
N ILE A 6 14.99 -0.37 2.71
CA ILE A 6 14.41 -0.47 1.36
C ILE A 6 13.74 -1.84 1.16
N SER A 7 14.41 -2.93 1.53
CA SER A 7 13.86 -4.27 1.43
C SER A 7 12.61 -4.46 2.30
N GLU A 8 12.62 -3.93 3.53
CA GLU A 8 11.45 -3.96 4.42
C GLU A 8 10.26 -3.21 3.81
N LEU A 9 10.48 -1.99 3.29
CA LEU A 9 9.43 -1.18 2.68
C LEU A 9 8.85 -1.86 1.43
N GLN A 10 9.69 -2.48 0.60
CA GLN A 10 9.24 -3.25 -0.55
C GLN A 10 8.36 -4.45 -0.14
N GLU A 11 8.73 -5.16 0.93
CA GLU A 11 7.91 -6.25 1.46
C GLU A 11 6.58 -5.74 2.05
N MET A 12 6.61 -4.63 2.78
CA MET A 12 5.40 -3.99 3.32
C MET A 12 4.45 -3.55 2.21
N LEU A 13 4.97 -2.89 1.16
CA LEU A 13 4.21 -2.47 -0.01
C LEU A 13 3.59 -3.67 -0.75
N PHE A 14 4.37 -4.74 -0.96
CA PHE A 14 3.85 -5.98 -1.56
C PHE A 14 2.70 -6.57 -0.75
N ASN A 15 2.84 -6.63 0.57
CA ASN A 15 1.80 -7.13 1.46
C ASN A 15 0.54 -6.24 1.46
N LEU A 16 0.70 -4.91 1.35
CA LEU A 16 -0.41 -3.98 1.21
C LEU A 16 -1.13 -4.16 -0.12
N GLU A 17 -0.41 -4.27 -1.24
CA GLU A 17 -1.03 -4.53 -2.55
C GLU A 17 -1.90 -5.79 -2.54
N ARG A 18 -1.43 -6.86 -1.88
CA ARG A 18 -2.20 -8.11 -1.76
C ARG A 18 -3.52 -7.93 -1.02
N LYS A 19 -3.61 -6.99 -0.09
CA LYS A 19 -4.85 -6.64 0.63
C LYS A 19 -5.71 -5.66 -0.16
N ILE A 20 -5.10 -4.74 -0.89
CA ILE A 20 -5.79 -3.71 -1.67
C ILE A 20 -6.50 -4.30 -2.90
N LYS A 21 -5.81 -5.14 -3.70
CA LYS A 21 -6.33 -5.63 -4.99
C LYS A 21 -7.72 -6.30 -4.90
N PRO A 22 -8.01 -7.18 -3.92
CA PRO A 22 -9.36 -7.75 -3.77
C PRO A 22 -10.43 -6.71 -3.44
N LEU A 23 -10.08 -5.71 -2.62
CA LEU A 23 -11.00 -4.62 -2.26
C LEU A 23 -11.24 -3.67 -3.44
N GLU A 24 -10.22 -3.40 -4.25
CA GLU A 24 -10.36 -2.63 -5.49
C GLU A 24 -11.23 -3.37 -6.51
N TRP A 25 -11.07 -4.69 -6.62
CA TRP A 25 -11.95 -5.51 -7.44
C TRP A 25 -13.40 -5.43 -6.98
N ASP A 26 -13.67 -5.61 -5.68
CA ASP A 26 -15.00 -5.44 -5.08
C ASP A 26 -15.55 -4.03 -5.37
N SER A 27 -14.73 -3.00 -5.21
CA SER A 27 -15.08 -1.60 -5.43
C SER A 27 -15.43 -1.29 -6.89
N SER A 28 -14.62 -1.79 -7.83
CA SER A 28 -14.82 -1.60 -9.27
C SER A 28 -16.15 -2.17 -9.78
N ARG A 29 -16.69 -3.17 -9.06
CA ARG A 29 -17.96 -3.83 -9.36
C ARG A 29 -19.13 -3.28 -8.53
N ASN A 30 -18.90 -2.24 -7.73
CA ASN A 30 -19.84 -1.69 -6.77
C ASN A 30 -20.38 -2.74 -5.77
N GLN A 31 -19.54 -3.73 -5.43
CA GLN A 31 -19.84 -4.82 -4.49
C GLN A 31 -19.16 -4.61 -3.11
N ILE A 32 -18.43 -3.50 -2.96
CA ILE A 32 -17.78 -3.14 -1.71
C ILE A 32 -18.79 -2.53 -0.73
N ASN A 33 -18.71 -2.95 0.55
CA ASN A 33 -19.50 -2.34 1.61
C ASN A 33 -18.76 -1.15 2.24
N GLU A 34 -19.47 -0.30 2.98
CA GLU A 34 -18.90 0.91 3.60
C GLU A 34 -17.71 0.62 4.54
N PHE A 35 -17.74 -0.50 5.27
CA PHE A 35 -16.63 -0.89 6.13
C PHE A 35 -15.37 -1.21 5.31
N LYS A 36 -15.49 -2.09 4.32
CA LYS A 36 -14.41 -2.46 3.39
C LYS A 36 -13.90 -1.26 2.60
N LYS A 37 -14.77 -0.32 2.25
CA LYS A 37 -14.40 0.92 1.55
C LYS A 37 -13.50 1.80 2.42
N LYS A 38 -13.86 2.01 3.69
CA LYS A 38 -12.98 2.70 4.65
C LYS A 38 -11.65 1.97 4.84
N THR A 39 -11.68 0.63 4.90
CA THR A 39 -10.45 -0.18 4.95
C THR A 39 -9.59 0.02 3.71
N LEU A 40 -10.18 0.02 2.51
CA LEU A 40 -9.48 0.28 1.25
C LEU A 40 -8.85 1.68 1.23
N GLU A 41 -9.57 2.70 1.68
CA GLU A 41 -9.06 4.08 1.79
C GLU A 41 -7.86 4.15 2.76
N ALA A 42 -7.96 3.50 3.93
CA ALA A 42 -6.87 3.45 4.89
C ALA A 42 -5.62 2.72 4.34
N LEU A 43 -5.82 1.57 3.69
CA LEU A 43 -4.73 0.80 3.08
C LEU A 43 -4.05 1.57 1.95
N ARG A 44 -4.82 2.32 1.15
CA ARG A 44 -4.26 3.18 0.09
C ARG A 44 -3.43 4.34 0.66
N ALA A 45 -3.88 4.95 1.75
CA ALA A 45 -3.11 6.00 2.44
C ALA A 45 -1.79 5.45 3.00
N GLU A 46 -1.83 4.28 3.63
CA GLU A 46 -0.64 3.58 4.13
C GLU A 46 0.33 3.22 3.00
N HIS A 47 -0.19 2.69 1.89
CA HIS A 47 0.60 2.38 0.69
C HIS A 47 1.26 3.64 0.10
N SER A 48 0.54 4.75 0.00
CA SER A 48 1.12 6.03 -0.47
C SER A 48 2.27 6.46 0.43
N THR A 49 2.07 6.39 1.74
CA THR A 49 3.07 6.78 2.74
C THR A 49 4.35 5.96 2.61
N PHE A 50 4.25 4.62 2.53
CA PHE A 50 5.44 3.78 2.36
C PHE A 50 6.07 3.90 0.98
N SER A 51 5.28 4.18 -0.06
CA SER A 51 5.81 4.42 -1.41
C SER A 51 6.60 5.72 -1.47
N GLU A 52 6.13 6.77 -0.79
CA GLU A 52 6.83 8.05 -0.66
C GLU A 52 8.12 7.89 0.16
N GLU A 53 8.08 7.14 1.27
CA GLU A 53 9.27 6.82 2.08
C GLU A 53 10.31 6.06 1.26
N LEU A 54 9.88 5.02 0.53
CA LEU A 54 10.75 4.21 -0.32
C LEU A 54 11.40 5.08 -1.41
N THR A 55 10.59 5.89 -2.10
CA THR A 55 11.07 6.80 -3.15
C THR A 55 12.05 7.84 -2.57
N GLY A 56 11.80 8.34 -1.36
CA GLY A 56 12.69 9.26 -0.67
C GLY A 56 14.05 8.63 -0.34
N LEU A 57 14.05 7.36 0.10
CA LEU A 57 15.27 6.62 0.39
C LEU A 57 16.06 6.26 -0.88
N GLU A 58 15.39 5.81 -1.94
CA GLU A 58 16.01 5.47 -3.22
C GLU A 58 16.64 6.68 -3.93
N ASN A 59 16.05 7.87 -3.80
CA ASN A 59 16.61 9.11 -4.37
C ASN A 59 17.70 9.76 -3.49
N SER A 60 17.86 9.30 -2.25
CA SER A 60 18.90 9.79 -1.32
C SER A 60 20.16 8.91 -1.32
N GLU A 61 20.17 7.82 -2.09
CA GLU A 61 21.34 6.97 -2.41
C GLU A 61 22.04 7.42 -3.69
#